data_AF-A0A7R7ZRU5-F1
#
_entry.id   AF-A0A7R7ZRU5-F1
#
_cell.length_a   1.000
_cell.length_b   1.000
_cell.length_c   1.000
_cell.angle_alpha   90.00
_cell.angle_beta   90.00
_cell.angle_gamma   90.00
#
_symmetry.space_group_name_H-M   'P 1'
#
loop_
_entity.id
_entity.type
_entity.pdbx_description
1 polymer ?
#
loop_
_entity_poly.entity_id
_entity_poly.type
_entity_poly.pdbx_seq_one_letter_code
_entity_poly.pdbx_strand_id
1 'polypeptide(L)'
;MCNPHPRPSPYKLDRPLQRHLVHGPIVSTGQIFIDEKLEQEIMALEPYANRTEIERLKNVDDGIYATESSTGAMTLLDTEPLDGVDYKNGAVVYTTLMVLMLTFGRAESKPKPEP
;
A
#
# COMPACT_ATOMS: atom_id res chain seq x y z
N MET A 1 47.89 41.09 -5.33
CA MET A 1 47.25 40.46 -6.51
C MET A 1 47.57 38.96 -6.50
N CYS A 2 46.63 38.13 -6.06
CA CYS A 2 46.60 36.69 -6.32
C CYS A 2 45.14 36.36 -6.60
N ASN A 3 44.85 35.87 -7.80
CA ASN A 3 43.50 35.50 -8.22
C ASN A 3 43.29 34.00 -7.91
N PRO A 4 42.23 33.57 -7.21
CA PRO A 4 41.99 32.15 -7.01
C PRO A 4 41.32 31.56 -8.25
N HIS A 5 42.05 30.72 -8.97
CA HIS A 5 41.52 29.86 -10.03
C HIS A 5 40.71 28.72 -9.39
N PRO A 6 39.42 28.52 -9.73
CA PRO A 6 38.67 27.38 -9.23
C PRO A 6 39.11 26.10 -9.97
N ARG A 7 39.56 25.09 -9.22
CA ARG A 7 39.80 23.75 -9.77
C ARG A 7 38.47 23.04 -9.96
N PRO A 8 38.19 22.41 -11.12
CA PRO A 8 36.98 21.65 -11.31
C PRO A 8 37.00 20.38 -10.44
N SER A 9 35.91 20.17 -9.70
CA SER A 9 35.65 18.92 -8.97
C SER A 9 35.40 17.78 -9.97
N PRO A 10 36.08 16.62 -9.84
CA PRO A 10 35.98 15.52 -10.81
C PRO A 10 34.73 14.64 -10.64
N TYR A 11 33.79 14.98 -9.74
CA TYR A 11 32.61 14.15 -9.48
C TYR A 11 31.34 14.75 -10.09
N LYS A 12 31.20 14.69 -11.42
CA LYS A 12 29.87 14.68 -12.05
C LYS A 12 29.47 13.23 -12.25
N LEU A 13 28.80 12.65 -11.24
CA LEU A 13 27.97 11.49 -11.47
C LEU A 13 26.74 11.96 -12.26
N ASP A 14 26.78 11.78 -13.58
CA ASP A 14 25.59 11.78 -14.42
C ASP A 14 24.74 10.57 -14.02
N ARG A 15 24.00 10.70 -12.92
CA ARG A 15 22.94 9.74 -12.60
C ARG A 15 21.82 9.96 -13.62
N PRO A 16 21.37 8.92 -14.34
CA PRO A 16 20.19 9.07 -15.18
C PRO A 16 19.01 9.49 -14.30
N LEU A 17 18.33 10.53 -14.79
CA LEU A 17 17.13 11.15 -14.23
C LEU A 17 16.28 10.14 -13.47
N GLN A 18 16.14 10.41 -12.17
CA GLN A 18 15.14 9.83 -11.31
C GLN A 18 13.80 9.82 -12.06
N ARG A 19 13.27 8.64 -12.39
CA ARG A 19 11.97 8.49 -13.04
C ARG A 19 10.95 9.24 -12.17
N HIS A 20 10.51 10.39 -12.64
CA HIS A 20 9.41 11.12 -12.03
C HIS A 20 8.16 10.30 -12.31
N LEU A 21 7.72 9.54 -11.31
CA LEU A 21 6.42 8.86 -11.35
C LEU A 21 5.37 9.97 -11.27
N VAL A 22 4.88 10.40 -12.43
CA VAL A 22 3.70 11.25 -12.51
C VAL A 22 2.52 10.40 -12.05
N HIS A 23 1.98 10.69 -10.88
CA HIS A 23 0.80 10.01 -10.37
C HIS A 23 -0.39 10.96 -10.33
N GLY A 24 -1.59 10.42 -10.55
CA GLY A 24 -2.85 11.13 -10.34
C GLY A 24 -3.16 11.35 -8.85
N PRO A 25 -4.29 11.98 -8.52
CA PRO A 25 -4.76 12.09 -7.14
C PRO A 25 -4.99 10.69 -6.53
N ILE A 26 -4.73 10.54 -5.24
CA ILE A 26 -5.09 9.34 -4.48
C ILE A 26 -6.61 9.33 -4.33
N VAL A 27 -7.26 8.30 -4.88
CA VAL A 27 -8.73 8.20 -4.92
C VAL A 27 -9.32 7.24 -3.88
N SER A 28 -8.52 6.30 -3.37
CA SER A 28 -8.89 5.42 -2.26
C SER A 28 -7.63 4.87 -1.57
N THR A 29 -7.70 4.70 -0.25
CA THR A 29 -6.69 3.99 0.56
C THR A 29 -7.47 3.13 1.53
N GLY A 30 -7.07 1.87 1.65
CA GLY A 30 -7.71 0.90 2.53
C GLY A 30 -6.74 -0.21 2.89
N GLN A 31 -7.20 -1.11 3.74
CA GLN A 31 -6.46 -2.31 4.13
C GLN A 31 -7.28 -3.55 3.75
N ILE A 32 -6.59 -4.68 3.66
CA ILE A 32 -7.20 -5.96 3.30
C ILE A 32 -6.95 -6.91 4.46
N PHE A 33 -7.99 -7.61 4.89
CA PHE A 33 -7.93 -8.59 5.97
C PHE A 33 -8.25 -9.99 5.46
N ILE A 34 -7.62 -10.98 6.08
CA ILE A 34 -7.75 -12.40 5.73
C ILE A 34 -8.70 -13.06 6.74
N ASP A 35 -9.41 -14.09 6.32
CA ASP A 35 -10.24 -14.87 7.23
C ASP A 35 -9.38 -15.55 8.32
N GLU A 36 -9.88 -15.54 9.56
CA GLU A 36 -9.17 -16.06 10.73
C GLU A 36 -8.80 -17.54 10.59
N LYS A 37 -9.65 -18.34 9.93
CA LYS A 37 -9.36 -19.76 9.72
C LYS A 37 -8.19 -19.95 8.78
N LEU A 38 -8.15 -19.19 7.68
CA LEU A 38 -7.05 -19.25 6.72
C LEU A 38 -5.75 -18.70 7.33
N GLU A 39 -5.83 -17.63 8.12
CA GLU A 39 -4.66 -17.11 8.84
C GLU A 39 -4.04 -18.18 9.75
N GLN A 40 -4.84 -18.94 10.49
CA GLN A 40 -4.33 -20.03 11.33
C GLN A 40 -3.62 -21.12 10.51
N GLU A 41 -4.18 -21.49 9.37
CA GLU A 41 -3.57 -22.49 8.47
C GLU A 41 -2.23 -21.99 7.90
N ILE A 42 -2.15 -20.72 7.48
CA ILE A 42 -0.91 -20.11 6.96
C ILE A 42 0.13 -19.91 8.06
N MET A 43 -0.30 -19.48 9.26
CA MET A 43 0.59 -19.27 10.41
C MET A 43 1.22 -20.57 10.92
N ALA A 44 0.62 -21.73 10.62
CA ALA A 44 1.20 -23.03 10.89
C ALA A 44 2.29 -23.45 9.90
N LEU A 45 2.52 -22.69 8.82
CA LEU A 45 3.52 -22.97 7.79
C LEU A 45 4.78 -22.12 7.99
N GLU A 46 5.91 -22.64 7.51
CA GLU A 46 7.15 -21.87 7.45
C GLU A 46 7.07 -20.76 6.39
N PRO A 47 7.64 -19.56 6.64
CA PRO A 47 8.45 -19.18 7.82
C PRO A 47 7.65 -18.61 9.01
N TYR A 48 6.31 -18.59 8.93
CA TYR A 48 5.46 -17.95 9.93
C TYR A 48 5.40 -18.73 11.25
N ALA A 49 5.44 -20.07 11.19
CA ALA A 49 5.44 -20.93 12.36
C ALA A 49 6.62 -20.68 13.30
N ASN A 50 7.78 -20.30 12.74
CA ASN A 50 8.97 -19.96 13.53
C ASN A 50 8.97 -18.52 14.07
N ARG A 51 8.00 -17.68 13.68
CA ARG A 51 7.94 -16.28 14.09
C ARG A 51 7.16 -16.11 15.39
N THR A 52 7.78 -16.53 16.50
CA THR A 52 7.17 -16.51 17.86
C THR A 52 7.40 -15.22 18.64
N GLU A 53 8.23 -14.32 18.13
CA GLU A 53 8.62 -13.07 18.81
C GLU A 53 7.47 -12.06 18.95
N ILE A 54 6.41 -12.21 18.15
CA ILE A 54 5.27 -11.30 18.10
C ILE A 54 3.99 -12.14 18.15
N GLU A 55 3.16 -11.88 19.16
CA GLU A 55 1.83 -12.47 19.22
C GLU A 55 0.95 -11.85 18.13
N ARG A 56 0.28 -12.70 17.34
CA ARG A 56 -0.64 -12.24 16.30
C ARG A 56 -1.87 -11.60 16.95
N LEU A 57 -2.17 -10.38 16.55
CA LEU A 57 -3.42 -9.72 16.89
C LEU A 57 -4.55 -10.30 16.02
N LYS A 58 -5.65 -10.74 16.65
CA LYS A 58 -6.82 -11.20 15.93
C LYS A 58 -7.54 -10.03 15.27
N ASN A 59 -8.21 -10.28 14.15
CA ASN A 59 -9.02 -9.28 13.48
C ASN A 59 -10.07 -8.63 14.41
N VAL A 60 -10.67 -9.40 15.33
CA VAL A 60 -11.64 -8.88 16.30
C VAL A 60 -11.03 -7.90 17.33
N ASP A 61 -9.73 -8.00 17.55
CA ASP A 61 -8.98 -7.17 18.49
C ASP A 61 -8.26 -6.01 17.77
N ASP A 62 -8.35 -5.93 16.43
CA ASP A 62 -7.77 -4.88 15.62
C ASP A 62 -8.76 -3.70 15.47
N GLY A 63 -8.35 -2.53 15.97
CA GLY A 63 -9.19 -1.32 15.94
C GLY A 63 -9.44 -0.76 14.54
N ILE A 64 -8.55 -1.04 13.57
CA ILE A 64 -8.73 -0.66 12.17
C ILE A 64 -9.73 -1.62 11.54
N TYR A 65 -9.62 -2.94 11.78
CA TYR A 65 -10.62 -3.91 11.34
C TYR A 65 -12.02 -3.53 11.83
N ALA A 66 -12.17 -3.19 13.12
CA ALA A 66 -13.46 -2.75 13.66
C ALA A 66 -13.99 -1.48 12.98
N THR A 67 -13.11 -0.55 12.62
CA THR A 67 -13.49 0.70 11.95
C THR A 67 -13.87 0.46 10.49
N GLU A 68 -13.04 -0.24 9.72
CA GLU A 68 -13.25 -0.51 8.29
C GLU A 68 -14.39 -1.51 8.05
N SER A 69 -14.58 -2.48 8.96
CA SER A 69 -15.73 -3.40 8.91
C SER A 69 -17.08 -2.68 9.04
N SER A 70 -17.12 -1.58 9.80
CA SER A 70 -18.34 -0.81 10.05
C SER A 70 -18.75 0.07 8.86
N THR A 71 -17.78 0.48 8.03
CA THR A 71 -18.02 1.33 6.85
C THR A 71 -18.39 0.51 5.61
N GLY A 72 -18.27 -0.83 5.67
CA GLY A 72 -18.54 -1.74 4.56
C GLY A 72 -17.47 -1.66 3.45
N ALA A 73 -16.42 -0.87 3.65
CA ALA A 73 -15.26 -0.83 2.79
C ALA A 73 -14.39 -2.05 3.08
N MET A 74 -14.74 -3.17 2.44
CA MET A 74 -13.99 -4.43 2.40
C MET A 74 -13.47 -4.98 3.72
N THR A 75 -14.15 -6.02 4.21
CA THR A 75 -13.73 -6.59 5.49
C THR A 75 -13.00 -7.92 5.36
N LEU A 76 -13.26 -8.73 4.34
CA LEU A 76 -12.70 -10.08 4.24
C LEU A 76 -12.49 -10.48 2.78
N LEU A 77 -11.33 -11.09 2.52
CA LEU A 77 -11.01 -11.71 1.24
C LEU A 77 -11.76 -13.02 1.05
N ASP A 78 -12.19 -13.29 -0.19
CA ASP A 78 -12.59 -14.63 -0.60
C ASP A 78 -11.37 -15.39 -1.12
N THR A 79 -11.22 -16.65 -0.72
CA THR A 79 -9.98 -17.39 -0.93
C THR A 79 -10.21 -18.86 -1.25
N GLU A 80 -9.45 -19.37 -2.20
CA GLU A 80 -9.45 -20.79 -2.56
C GLU A 80 -8.02 -21.33 -2.65
N PRO A 81 -7.77 -22.62 -2.34
CA PRO A 81 -6.48 -23.23 -2.57
C PRO A 81 -6.12 -23.15 -4.07
N LEU A 82 -4.85 -22.90 -4.38
CA LEU A 82 -4.38 -22.76 -5.77
C LEU A 82 -4.60 -24.04 -6.58
N ASP A 83 -4.53 -25.20 -5.93
CA ASP A 83 -4.76 -26.52 -6.51
C ASP A 83 -6.19 -27.05 -6.27
N GLY A 84 -7.04 -26.27 -5.60
CA GLY A 84 -8.38 -26.66 -5.17
C GLY A 84 -8.42 -27.67 -4.02
N VAL A 85 -7.28 -27.99 -3.38
CA VAL A 85 -7.18 -29.05 -2.36
C VAL A 85 -6.50 -28.57 -1.08
N ASP A 86 -5.32 -27.93 -1.15
CA ASP A 86 -4.52 -27.57 0.02
C ASP A 86 -3.86 -26.18 -0.13
N TYR A 87 -4.11 -25.28 0.82
CA TYR A 87 -3.53 -23.94 0.86
C TYR A 87 -2.00 -23.94 0.97
N LYS A 88 -1.36 -25.06 1.35
CA LYS A 88 0.10 -25.22 1.32
C LYS A 88 0.70 -25.08 -0.06
N ASN A 89 -0.06 -25.44 -1.10
CA ASN A 89 0.40 -25.35 -2.48
C ASN A 89 0.18 -23.95 -3.07
N GLY A 90 -0.39 -23.03 -2.29
CA GLY A 90 -0.69 -21.65 -2.66
C GLY A 90 -2.16 -21.31 -2.47
N ALA A 91 -2.48 -20.02 -2.45
CA ALA A 91 -3.85 -19.52 -2.34
C ALA A 91 -4.14 -18.55 -3.49
N VAL A 92 -5.33 -18.65 -4.06
CA VAL A 92 -5.89 -17.64 -4.96
C VAL A 92 -6.90 -16.83 -4.17
N VAL A 93 -6.82 -15.51 -4.34
CA VAL A 93 -7.60 -14.55 -3.57
C VAL A 93 -8.44 -13.70 -4.52
N TYR A 94 -9.73 -13.61 -4.26
CA TYR A 94 -10.67 -12.79 -5.00
C TYR A 94 -11.18 -11.66 -4.11
N THR A 95 -11.20 -10.45 -4.67
CA THR A 95 -11.82 -9.31 -4.02
C THR A 95 -12.34 -8.30 -5.02
N THR A 96 -13.44 -7.64 -4.68
CA THR A 96 -14.05 -6.60 -5.51
C THR A 96 -13.86 -5.25 -4.85
N LEU A 97 -13.06 -4.38 -5.50
CA LEU A 97 -12.84 -3.01 -5.07
C LEU A 97 -13.82 -2.08 -5.79
N MET A 98 -14.77 -1.48 -5.07
CA MET A 98 -15.55 -0.35 -5.61
C MET A 98 -14.85 0.96 -5.24
N VAL A 99 -14.29 1.66 -6.25
CA VAL A 99 -13.55 2.91 -6.05
C VAL A 99 -14.25 4.05 -6.79
N LEU A 100 -14.51 5.15 -6.08
CA LEU A 100 -15.08 6.36 -6.66
C LEU A 100 -13.97 7.22 -7.29
N MET A 101 -13.93 7.27 -8.62
CA MET A 101 -12.95 8.06 -9.38
C MET A 101 -13.47 9.48 -9.67
N LEU A 102 -13.71 10.29 -8.64
CA LEU A 102 -14.04 11.71 -8.83
C LEU A 102 -12.84 12.60 -8.50
N THR A 103 -12.27 13.24 -9.52
CA THR A 103 -11.23 14.27 -9.34
C THR A 103 -11.92 15.62 -9.18
N PHE A 104 -11.87 16.21 -7.99
CA PHE A 104 -12.25 17.63 -7.83
C PHE A 104 -11.19 18.51 -8.49
N GLY A 105 -11.53 19.12 -9.63
CA GLY A 105 -10.69 20.14 -10.26
C GLY A 105 -10.45 21.28 -9.28
N ARG A 106 -9.19 21.62 -9.03
CA ARG A 106 -8.80 22.79 -8.24
C ARG A 106 -9.45 24.02 -8.89
N ALA A 107 -10.33 24.71 -8.16
CA ALA A 107 -10.88 25.97 -8.61
C ALA A 107 -9.72 26.93 -8.91
N GLU A 108 -9.57 27.34 -10.16
CA GLU A 108 -8.68 28.44 -10.51
C GLU A 108 -9.23 29.70 -9.86
N SER A 109 -8.53 30.21 -8.84
CA SER A 109 -8.79 31.54 -8.31
C SER A 109 -8.46 32.54 -9.42
N LYS A 110 -9.49 33.10 -10.06
CA LYS A 110 -9.35 34.23 -10.98
C LYS A 110 -8.52 35.32 -10.27
N PRO A 111 -7.47 35.87 -10.90
CA PRO A 111 -6.71 36.95 -10.28
C PRO A 111 -7.64 38.13 -9.99
N LYS A 112 -7.59 38.61 -8.75
CA LYS A 112 -8.32 39.78 -8.30
C LYS A 112 -7.82 40.98 -9.12
N PRO A 113 -8.70 41.80 -9.71
CA PRO A 113 -8.25 43.03 -10.37
C PRO A 113 -7.56 43.91 -9.32
N GLU A 114 -6.30 44.25 -9.59
CA GLU A 114 -5.54 45.21 -8.80
C GLU A 114 -6.17 46.62 -8.93
N PRO A 115 -6.09 47.44 -7.87
CA PRO A 115 -6.78 48.73 -7.77
C PRO A 115 -6.30 49.79 -8.77
#